data_AF-A0A7S2G1R4-F1
#
_entry.id   AF-A0A7S2G1R4-F1
#
_cell.length_a   1.000
_cell.length_b   1.000
_cell.length_c   1.000
_cell.angle_alpha   90.00
_cell.angle_beta   90.00
_cell.angle_gamma   90.00
#
_symmetry.space_group_name_H-M   'P 1'
#
loop_
_entity.id
_entity.type
_entity.pdbx_description
1 polymer ?
#
loop_
_entity_poly.entity_id
_entity_poly.type
_entity_poly.pdbx_seq_one_letter_code
_entity_poly.pdbx_strand_id
1 'polypeptide(L)'
;ARQNDSGLSRAWAYYALQYPLLCIANVALFDSTGYLKRRIQLKWRRNVTLKLHSIYFSKMRYYRILNEDKDLIITDPDIRICNDVKDLIGLTAEVMLSLVMAVFFTLLFGSATISNRNWRWSLTSPIFFLMAMTSLRNADPPSIYEAYGAMQHHSSRITQLMTKVQLHAERICMLQGEGFELNSLEEGLAEMAKFSKKICNLSYFRNALNTALFNSPDSAAAIECTAMVTCTCMASNDIVAGATQMNTLDSLPLHADQPFPWAGNHMAVMMRDMHGFFNACSGWGSFMQAYFGLRDFHHITARLKELFYKLEILGTAEGGT
;
A
#
# COMPACT_ATOMS: atom_id res chain seq x y z
N ALA A 1 -41.35 10.59 -37.76
CA ALA A 1 -40.18 10.91 -36.92
C ALA A 1 -40.56 11.25 -35.46
N ARG A 2 -41.41 10.46 -34.78
CA ARG A 2 -41.89 10.80 -33.42
C ARG A 2 -42.08 9.59 -32.47
N GLN A 3 -41.43 8.46 -32.75
CA GLN A 3 -41.60 7.20 -31.99
C GLN A 3 -40.35 6.75 -31.22
N ASN A 4 -39.18 7.37 -31.41
CA ASN A 4 -37.92 6.96 -30.76
C ASN A 4 -37.64 7.63 -29.40
N ASP A 5 -38.39 8.66 -29.00
CA ASP A 5 -38.07 9.43 -27.79
C ASP A 5 -38.44 8.70 -26.48
N SER A 6 -39.41 7.78 -26.54
CA SER A 6 -39.88 7.03 -25.35
C SER A 6 -38.88 5.97 -24.86
N GLY A 7 -38.09 5.38 -25.77
CA GLY A 7 -37.04 4.42 -25.44
C GLY A 7 -35.80 5.09 -24.85
N LEU A 8 -35.41 6.24 -25.41
CA LEU A 8 -34.29 7.04 -24.91
C LEU A 8 -34.57 7.60 -23.50
N SER A 9 -35.81 8.05 -23.25
CA SER A 9 -36.25 8.55 -21.94
C SER A 9 -36.22 7.47 -20.85
N ARG A 10 -36.65 6.24 -21.16
CA ARG A 10 -36.63 5.11 -20.21
C ARG A 10 -35.21 4.59 -19.95
N ALA A 11 -34.37 4.50 -20.99
CA ALA A 11 -32.98 4.12 -20.85
C ALA A 11 -32.21 5.16 -20.02
N TRP A 12 -32.42 6.46 -20.28
CA TRP A 12 -31.82 7.53 -19.49
C TRP A 12 -32.26 7.48 -18.02
N ALA A 13 -33.56 7.30 -17.75
CA ALA A 13 -34.07 7.17 -16.38
C ALA A 13 -33.49 5.94 -15.66
N TYR A 14 -33.31 4.82 -16.36
CA TYR A 14 -32.67 3.62 -15.83
C TYR A 14 -31.21 3.88 -15.44
N TYR A 15 -30.40 4.46 -16.34
CA TYR A 15 -29.01 4.80 -16.03
C TYR A 15 -28.91 5.87 -14.94
N ALA A 16 -29.76 6.90 -14.98
CA ALA A 16 -29.80 7.97 -13.98
C ALA A 16 -30.11 7.44 -12.57
N LEU A 17 -30.85 6.34 -12.44
CA LEU A 17 -31.13 5.68 -11.16
C LEU A 17 -30.08 4.61 -10.79
N GLN A 18 -29.49 3.93 -11.78
CA GLN A 18 -28.49 2.90 -11.56
C GLN A 18 -27.17 3.48 -11.01
N TYR A 19 -26.68 4.61 -11.54
CA TYR A 19 -25.41 5.19 -11.12
C TYR A 19 -25.40 5.60 -9.63
N PRO A 20 -26.39 6.35 -9.09
CA PRO A 20 -26.43 6.69 -7.68
C PRO A 20 -26.51 5.46 -6.77
N LEU A 21 -27.27 4.43 -7.16
CA LEU A 21 -27.36 3.19 -6.39
C LEU A 21 -26.01 2.45 -6.33
N LEU A 22 -25.28 2.40 -7.44
CA LEU A 22 -23.92 1.84 -7.47
C LEU A 22 -22.96 2.66 -6.62
N CYS A 23 -23.05 3.98 -6.64
CA CYS A 23 -22.25 4.85 -5.77
C CYS A 23 -22.55 4.61 -4.29
N ILE A 24 -23.82 4.53 -3.90
CA ILE A 24 -24.23 4.23 -2.52
C ILE A 24 -23.73 2.86 -2.09
N ALA A 25 -23.88 1.84 -2.95
CA ALA A 25 -23.36 0.50 -2.69
C ALA A 25 -21.83 0.51 -2.51
N ASN A 26 -21.11 1.24 -3.36
CA ASN A 26 -19.65 1.35 -3.27
C ASN A 26 -19.22 2.03 -1.96
N VAL A 27 -19.88 3.12 -1.56
CA VAL A 27 -19.60 3.82 -0.29
C VAL A 27 -19.88 2.91 0.91
N ALA A 28 -21.01 2.18 0.90
CA ALA A 28 -21.34 1.24 1.96
C ALA A 28 -20.31 0.10 2.06
N LEU A 29 -19.85 -0.44 0.92
CA LEU A 29 -18.82 -1.47 0.88
C LEU A 29 -17.48 -0.93 1.40
N PHE A 30 -17.09 0.29 1.02
CA PHE A 30 -15.87 0.93 1.50
C PHE A 30 -15.88 1.18 3.02
N ASP A 31 -17.00 1.66 3.56
CA ASP A 31 -17.13 1.85 5.01
C ASP A 31 -17.16 0.51 5.75
N SER A 32 -17.85 -0.50 5.22
CA SER A 32 -17.90 -1.85 5.81
C SER A 32 -16.53 -2.53 5.87
N THR A 33 -15.69 -2.35 4.84
CA THR A 33 -14.31 -2.87 4.83
C THR A 33 -13.45 -2.11 5.85
N GLY A 34 -13.61 -0.79 5.97
CA GLY A 34 -12.97 0.02 7.01
C GLY A 34 -13.38 -0.39 8.43
N TYR A 35 -14.65 -0.71 8.66
CA TYR A 35 -15.15 -1.23 9.92
C TYR A 35 -14.56 -2.62 10.24
N LEU A 36 -14.55 -3.52 9.25
CA LEU A 36 -14.00 -4.86 9.40
C LEU A 36 -12.49 -4.82 9.72
N LYS A 37 -11.73 -3.94 9.06
CA LYS A 37 -10.30 -3.68 9.36
C LYS A 37 -10.10 -3.39 10.84
N ARG A 38 -10.84 -2.39 11.37
CA ARG A 38 -10.72 -1.95 12.77
C ARG A 38 -11.09 -3.06 13.75
N ARG A 39 -12.14 -3.83 13.44
CA ARG A 39 -12.58 -4.96 14.29
C ARG A 39 -11.53 -6.08 14.34
N ILE A 40 -10.94 -6.44 13.20
CA ILE A 40 -9.87 -7.45 13.13
C ILE A 40 -8.65 -6.97 13.91
N GLN A 41 -8.21 -5.73 13.68
CA GLN A 41 -7.08 -5.12 14.40
C GLN A 41 -7.29 -5.17 15.92
N LEU A 42 -8.47 -4.78 16.40
CA LEU A 42 -8.78 -4.80 17.84
C LEU A 42 -8.71 -6.23 18.42
N LYS A 43 -9.34 -7.20 17.75
CA LYS A 43 -9.42 -8.59 18.23
C LYS A 43 -8.03 -9.25 18.24
N TRP A 44 -7.24 -9.04 17.19
CA TRP A 44 -5.88 -9.53 17.12
C TRP A 44 -4.99 -8.87 18.17
N ARG A 45 -5.09 -7.54 18.33
CA ARG A 45 -4.34 -6.81 19.35
C ARG A 45 -4.63 -7.35 20.74
N ARG A 46 -5.91 -7.52 21.08
CA ARG A 46 -6.30 -8.12 22.35
C ARG A 46 -5.68 -9.50 22.56
N ASN A 47 -5.76 -10.38 21.57
CA ASN A 47 -5.26 -11.75 21.69
C ASN A 47 -3.72 -11.80 21.81
N VAL A 48 -3.00 -11.05 20.97
CA VAL A 48 -1.53 -11.02 20.99
C VAL A 48 -1.03 -10.38 22.28
N THR A 49 -1.61 -9.25 22.69
CA THR A 49 -1.23 -8.59 23.95
C THR A 49 -1.50 -9.49 25.14
N LEU A 50 -2.67 -10.16 25.23
CA LEU A 50 -2.95 -11.09 26.34
C LEU A 50 -1.94 -12.24 26.40
N LYS A 51 -1.62 -12.85 25.24
CA LYS A 51 -0.64 -13.94 25.19
C LYS A 51 0.76 -13.46 25.59
N LEU A 52 1.21 -12.32 25.05
CA LEU A 52 2.54 -11.78 25.34
C LEU A 52 2.65 -11.33 26.81
N HIS A 53 1.60 -10.71 27.35
CA HIS A 53 1.51 -10.32 28.76
C HIS A 53 1.57 -11.55 29.67
N SER A 54 0.84 -12.64 29.33
CA SER A 54 0.92 -13.89 30.10
C SER A 54 2.32 -14.50 30.14
N ILE A 55 3.07 -14.41 29.03
CA ILE A 55 4.45 -14.90 28.94
C ILE A 55 5.39 -13.99 29.74
N TYR A 56 5.24 -12.67 29.60
CA TYR A 56 6.09 -11.67 30.23
C TYR A 56 6.02 -11.71 31.77
N PHE A 57 4.82 -11.86 32.34
CA PHE A 57 4.62 -11.94 33.79
C PHE A 57 4.74 -13.36 34.35
N SER A 58 4.88 -14.37 33.50
CA SER A 58 5.11 -15.74 33.95
C SER A 58 6.47 -15.85 34.64
N LYS A 59 6.50 -16.47 35.82
CA LYS A 59 7.73 -16.88 36.52
C LYS A 59 8.79 -15.77 36.64
N MET A 60 8.36 -14.55 36.96
CA MET A 60 9.23 -13.38 37.11
C MET A 60 10.09 -13.05 35.89
N ARG A 61 9.75 -13.50 34.66
CA ARG A 61 10.55 -13.23 33.45
C ARG A 61 10.77 -11.74 33.18
N TYR A 62 9.80 -10.90 33.55
CA TYR A 62 9.93 -9.44 33.49
C TYR A 62 11.14 -8.90 34.29
N TYR A 63 11.49 -9.54 35.40
CA TYR A 63 12.65 -9.16 36.21
C TYR A 63 13.94 -9.71 35.61
N ARG A 64 13.91 -10.98 35.18
CA ARG A 64 15.06 -11.68 34.60
C ARG A 64 15.56 -11.02 33.33
N ILE A 65 14.65 -10.56 32.46
CA ILE A 65 14.99 -9.88 31.21
C ILE A 65 15.60 -8.49 31.41
N LEU A 66 15.43 -7.88 32.60
CA LEU A 66 16.07 -6.60 32.95
C LEU A 66 17.38 -6.78 33.71
N ASN A 67 17.49 -7.82 34.56
CA ASN A 67 18.52 -7.87 35.60
C ASN A 67 19.51 -9.05 35.51
N GLU A 68 19.17 -10.17 34.87
CA GLU A 68 19.98 -11.41 35.00
C GLU A 68 21.04 -11.61 33.91
N ASP A 69 20.74 -11.28 32.64
CA ASP A 69 21.64 -11.58 31.52
C ASP A 69 21.90 -10.36 30.63
N LYS A 70 23.15 -9.89 30.59
CA LYS A 70 23.59 -8.71 29.82
C LYS A 70 23.26 -8.80 28.32
N ASP A 71 23.27 -10.01 27.75
CA ASP A 71 22.99 -10.26 26.34
C ASP A 71 21.47 -10.36 26.04
N LEU A 72 20.67 -10.67 27.07
CA LEU A 72 19.21 -10.78 26.98
C LEU A 72 18.49 -9.48 27.36
N ILE A 73 19.22 -8.45 27.80
CA ILE A 73 18.63 -7.15 28.14
C ILE A 73 17.92 -6.58 26.91
N ILE A 74 16.65 -6.24 27.11
CA ILE A 74 15.86 -5.46 26.18
C ILE A 74 15.57 -4.13 26.86
N THR A 75 15.91 -3.04 26.19
CA THR A 75 15.49 -1.69 26.61
C THR A 75 13.97 -1.55 26.45
N ASP A 76 13.29 -1.22 27.55
CA ASP A 76 11.85 -0.96 27.68
C ASP A 76 10.94 -2.04 27.07
N PRO A 77 10.96 -3.27 27.59
CA PRO A 77 10.13 -4.35 27.05
C PRO A 77 8.64 -4.05 27.16
N ASP A 78 8.20 -3.31 28.18
CA ASP A 78 6.83 -2.86 28.41
C ASP A 78 6.33 -1.88 27.32
N ILE A 79 7.15 -0.89 26.97
CA ILE A 79 6.87 0.05 25.88
C ILE A 79 6.79 -0.70 24.55
N ARG A 80 7.73 -1.61 24.30
CA ARG A 80 7.75 -2.44 23.08
C ARG A 80 6.49 -3.33 22.98
N ILE A 81 6.07 -3.98 24.07
CA ILE A 81 4.85 -4.79 24.09
C ILE A 81 3.61 -3.94 23.74
N CYS A 82 3.56 -2.68 24.17
CA CYS A 82 2.42 -1.80 23.93
C CYS A 82 2.39 -1.21 22.50
N ASN A 83 3.53 -0.69 22.04
CA ASN A 83 3.65 0.04 20.77
C ASN A 83 3.90 -0.91 19.61
N ASP A 84 4.90 -1.79 19.70
CA ASP A 84 5.28 -2.65 18.56
C ASP A 84 4.17 -3.65 18.23
N VAL A 85 3.43 -4.18 19.23
CA VAL A 85 2.26 -5.05 18.97
C VAL A 85 1.15 -4.28 18.25
N LYS A 86 0.87 -3.05 18.69
CA LYS A 86 -0.16 -2.19 18.07
C LYS A 86 0.20 -1.92 16.61
N ASP A 87 1.44 -1.51 16.36
CA ASP A 87 1.92 -1.14 15.04
C ASP A 87 2.01 -2.36 14.11
N LEU A 88 2.50 -3.50 14.61
CA LEU A 88 2.54 -4.76 13.88
C LEU A 88 1.15 -5.14 13.38
N ILE A 89 0.16 -5.14 14.25
CA ILE A 89 -1.20 -5.57 13.93
C ILE A 89 -1.90 -4.55 13.03
N GLY A 90 -1.65 -3.25 13.26
CA GLY A 90 -2.08 -2.17 12.40
C GLY A 90 -1.63 -2.39 10.96
N LEU A 91 -0.32 -2.56 10.77
CA LEU A 91 0.31 -2.81 9.47
C LEU A 91 -0.09 -4.15 8.86
N THR A 92 -0.17 -5.23 9.65
CA THR A 92 -0.56 -6.55 9.13
C THR A 92 -1.96 -6.50 8.54
N ALA A 93 -2.92 -5.89 9.26
CA ALA A 93 -4.28 -5.78 8.77
C ALA A 93 -4.37 -4.85 7.54
N GLU A 94 -3.52 -3.83 7.47
CA GLU A 94 -3.42 -2.95 6.31
C GLU A 94 -2.89 -3.67 5.08
N VAL A 95 -1.77 -4.39 5.21
CA VAL A 95 -1.16 -5.21 4.16
C VAL A 95 -2.11 -6.31 3.69
N MET A 96 -2.77 -6.99 4.63
CA MET A 96 -3.70 -8.07 4.30
C MET A 96 -4.88 -7.55 3.47
N LEU A 97 -5.48 -6.43 3.88
CA LEU A 97 -6.62 -5.85 3.14
C LEU A 97 -6.19 -5.25 1.81
N SER A 98 -5.06 -4.54 1.75
CA SER A 98 -4.57 -3.99 0.49
C SER A 98 -4.24 -5.11 -0.49
N LEU A 99 -3.69 -6.24 -0.03
CA LEU A 99 -3.43 -7.41 -0.87
C LEU A 99 -4.74 -8.07 -1.35
N VAL A 100 -5.73 -8.25 -0.47
CA VAL A 100 -7.05 -8.80 -0.87
C VAL A 100 -7.72 -7.90 -1.90
N MET A 101 -7.73 -6.59 -1.68
CA MET A 101 -8.27 -5.61 -2.64
C MET A 101 -7.49 -5.62 -3.95
N ALA A 102 -6.17 -5.71 -3.89
CA ALA A 102 -5.32 -5.77 -5.07
C ALA A 102 -5.59 -7.01 -5.92
N VAL A 103 -5.70 -8.18 -5.28
CA VAL A 103 -6.07 -9.43 -5.97
C VAL A 103 -7.48 -9.35 -6.52
N PHE A 104 -8.45 -8.85 -5.75
CA PHE A 104 -9.83 -8.70 -6.19
C PHE A 104 -9.94 -7.78 -7.42
N PHE A 105 -9.36 -6.59 -7.37
CA PHE A 105 -9.37 -5.65 -8.50
C PHE A 105 -8.59 -6.19 -9.70
N THR A 106 -7.48 -6.87 -9.48
CA THR A 106 -6.69 -7.44 -10.57
C THR A 106 -7.42 -8.61 -11.24
N LEU A 107 -8.11 -9.44 -10.48
CA LEU A 107 -8.95 -10.50 -11.05
C LEU A 107 -10.16 -9.91 -11.78
N LEU A 108 -10.86 -8.94 -11.18
CA LEU A 108 -12.08 -8.37 -11.75
C LEU A 108 -11.77 -7.55 -13.01
N PHE A 109 -10.83 -6.61 -12.95
CA PHE A 109 -10.46 -5.77 -14.10
C PHE A 109 -9.54 -6.49 -15.08
N GLY A 110 -8.68 -7.38 -14.60
CA GLY A 110 -7.86 -8.23 -15.47
C GLY A 110 -8.72 -9.20 -16.28
N SER A 111 -9.70 -9.87 -15.67
CA SER A 111 -10.60 -10.76 -16.42
C SER A 111 -11.47 -10.00 -17.42
N ALA A 112 -11.97 -8.82 -17.05
CA ALA A 112 -12.69 -7.94 -17.99
C ALA A 112 -11.81 -7.51 -19.18
N THR A 113 -10.52 -7.27 -18.96
CA THR A 113 -9.57 -6.88 -20.01
C THR A 113 -9.21 -8.05 -20.93
N ILE A 114 -9.14 -9.28 -20.39
CA ILE A 114 -8.80 -10.51 -21.14
C ILE A 114 -9.99 -11.02 -21.97
N SER A 115 -11.21 -10.97 -21.44
CA SER A 115 -12.37 -11.66 -22.03
C SER A 115 -12.77 -11.18 -23.43
N ASN A 116 -12.41 -9.95 -23.80
CA ASN A 116 -12.85 -9.32 -25.05
C ASN A 116 -11.70 -8.91 -25.98
N ARG A 117 -10.46 -9.31 -25.69
CA ARG A 117 -9.25 -8.80 -26.36
C ARG A 117 -8.29 -9.92 -26.76
N ASN A 118 -7.58 -9.72 -27.87
CA ASN A 118 -6.48 -10.60 -28.27
C ASN A 118 -5.41 -10.68 -27.16
N TRP A 119 -4.91 -11.89 -26.88
CA TRP A 119 -4.00 -12.16 -25.74
C TRP A 119 -2.75 -11.25 -25.71
N ARG A 120 -2.18 -10.95 -26.89
CA ARG A 120 -1.00 -10.07 -27.05
C ARG A 120 -1.24 -8.68 -26.47
N TRP A 121 -2.44 -8.16 -26.67
CA TRP A 121 -2.81 -6.83 -26.22
C TRP A 121 -3.30 -6.83 -24.78
N SER A 122 -3.86 -7.95 -24.31
CA SER A 122 -4.25 -8.10 -22.91
C SER A 122 -3.06 -8.09 -21.93
N LEU A 123 -1.85 -8.41 -22.40
CA LEU A 123 -0.63 -8.37 -21.57
C LEU A 123 -0.04 -6.96 -21.40
N THR A 124 -0.48 -5.98 -22.19
CA THR A 124 0.06 -4.60 -22.13
C THR A 124 -0.08 -3.97 -20.76
N SER A 125 -1.23 -4.18 -20.13
CA SER A 125 -1.52 -3.69 -18.79
C SER A 125 -0.57 -4.36 -17.78
N PRO A 126 -0.54 -5.71 -17.59
CA PRO A 126 0.39 -6.33 -16.64
C PRO A 126 1.87 -5.98 -16.87
N ILE A 127 2.30 -5.82 -18.12
CA ILE A 127 3.66 -5.41 -18.46
C ILE A 127 3.96 -4.00 -17.94
N PHE A 128 3.05 -3.04 -18.13
CA PHE A 128 3.18 -1.70 -17.58
C PHE A 128 3.34 -1.71 -16.06
N PHE A 129 2.53 -2.52 -15.35
CA PHE A 129 2.65 -2.68 -13.90
C PHE A 129 4.01 -3.21 -13.47
N LEU A 130 4.48 -4.29 -14.11
CA LEU A 130 5.77 -4.88 -13.77
C LEU A 130 6.92 -3.91 -14.02
N MET A 131 6.84 -3.11 -15.09
CA MET A 131 7.82 -2.04 -15.36
C MET A 131 7.77 -0.93 -14.31
N ALA A 132 6.58 -0.50 -13.87
CA ALA A 132 6.43 0.48 -12.81
C ALA A 132 6.98 -0.04 -11.47
N MET A 133 6.63 -1.27 -11.09
CA MET A 133 7.10 -1.93 -9.87
C MET A 133 8.62 -2.12 -9.85
N THR A 134 9.20 -2.58 -10.96
CA THR A 134 10.66 -2.77 -11.07
C THR A 134 11.40 -1.44 -10.98
N SER A 135 10.86 -0.39 -11.62
CA SER A 135 11.42 0.97 -11.52
C SER A 135 11.37 1.51 -10.09
N LEU A 136 10.25 1.33 -9.39
CA LEU A 136 10.10 1.73 -7.99
C LEU A 136 11.03 0.96 -7.05
N ARG A 137 11.19 -0.35 -7.27
CA ARG A 137 12.12 -1.18 -6.50
C ARG A 137 13.58 -0.75 -6.71
N ASN A 138 13.95 -0.40 -7.94
CA ASN A 138 15.31 0.06 -8.27
C ASN A 138 15.59 1.47 -7.74
N ALA A 139 14.54 2.27 -7.53
CA ALA A 139 14.63 3.61 -6.94
C ALA A 139 14.86 3.58 -5.42
N ASP A 140 14.71 2.43 -4.75
CA ASP A 140 14.92 2.28 -3.32
C ASP A 140 16.43 2.13 -2.99
N PRO A 141 17.05 3.10 -2.29
CA PRO A 141 18.43 2.94 -1.86
C PRO A 141 18.52 1.92 -0.71
N PRO A 142 19.52 1.01 -0.72
CA PRO A 142 19.66 -0.01 0.33
C PRO A 142 19.94 0.60 1.72
N SER A 143 20.48 1.80 1.79
CA SER A 143 20.79 2.52 3.04
C SER A 143 19.57 3.05 3.79
N ILE A 144 18.36 2.95 3.21
CA ILE A 144 17.15 3.46 3.84
C ILE A 144 16.77 2.64 5.08
N TYR A 145 17.04 1.33 5.06
CA TYR A 145 16.72 0.41 6.16
C TYR A 145 17.53 0.72 7.41
N GLU A 146 18.81 1.04 7.24
CA GLU A 146 19.70 1.49 8.32
C GLU A 146 19.22 2.83 8.90
N ALA A 147 18.78 3.75 8.04
CA ALA A 147 18.27 5.04 8.47
C ALA A 147 16.97 4.91 9.30
N TYR A 148 16.05 4.02 8.92
CA TYR A 148 14.86 3.71 9.72
C TYR A 148 15.22 3.04 11.05
N GLY A 149 16.17 2.11 11.06
CA GLY A 149 16.68 1.50 12.29
C GLY A 149 17.26 2.53 13.26
N ALA A 150 18.10 3.43 12.76
CA ALA A 150 18.70 4.50 13.55
C ALA A 150 17.64 5.50 14.07
N MET A 151 16.71 5.93 13.22
CA MET A 151 15.60 6.81 13.60
C MET A 151 14.79 6.24 14.77
N GLN A 152 14.46 4.95 14.69
CA GLN A 152 13.70 4.28 15.75
C GLN A 152 14.49 4.19 17.06
N HIS A 153 15.79 3.88 16.98
CA HIS A 153 16.67 3.86 18.15
C HIS A 153 16.68 5.23 18.87
N HIS A 154 16.80 6.33 18.13
CA HIS A 154 16.75 7.68 18.69
C HIS A 154 15.37 8.05 19.25
N SER A 155 14.28 7.65 18.58
CA SER A 155 12.91 7.85 19.09
C SER A 155 12.68 7.12 20.42
N SER A 156 13.17 5.88 20.54
CA SER A 156 13.14 5.13 21.80
C SER A 156 13.95 5.84 22.89
N ARG A 157 15.16 6.29 22.57
CA ARG A 157 16.03 7.02 23.50
C ARG A 157 15.38 8.31 24.02
N ILE A 158 14.69 9.08 23.17
CA ILE A 158 13.96 10.28 23.63
C ILE A 158 12.84 9.90 24.59
N THR A 159 12.07 8.84 24.28
CA THR A 159 10.98 8.37 25.15
C THR A 159 11.51 7.95 26.52
N GLN A 160 12.67 7.29 26.55
CA GLN A 160 13.38 6.95 27.80
C GLN A 160 13.79 8.20 28.57
N LEU A 161 14.40 9.19 27.91
CA LEU A 161 14.81 10.45 28.54
C LEU A 161 13.60 11.19 29.14
N MET A 162 12.49 11.28 28.40
CA MET A 162 11.25 11.88 28.90
C MET A 162 10.70 11.13 30.12
N THR A 163 10.70 9.80 30.08
CA THR A 163 10.24 8.96 31.20
C THR A 163 11.15 9.14 32.43
N LYS A 164 12.47 9.19 32.22
CA LYS A 164 13.46 9.47 33.28
C LYS A 164 13.23 10.83 33.92
N VAL A 165 13.02 11.88 33.12
CA VAL A 165 12.72 13.23 33.61
C VAL A 165 11.44 13.24 34.42
N GLN A 166 10.40 12.55 33.94
CA GLN A 166 9.12 12.43 34.66
C GLN A 166 9.27 11.70 36.00
N LEU A 167 10.01 10.58 36.04
CA LEU A 167 10.21 9.77 37.25
C LEU A 167 11.16 10.41 38.27
N HIS A 168 12.04 11.30 37.83
CA HIS A 168 13.07 11.90 38.68
C HIS A 168 12.96 13.43 38.79
N ALA A 169 11.80 14.00 38.45
CA ALA A 169 11.57 15.44 38.45
C ALA A 169 11.93 16.11 39.78
N GLU A 170 11.52 15.53 40.92
CA GLU A 170 11.83 16.07 42.25
C GLU A 170 13.34 16.08 42.54
N ARG A 171 14.05 15.01 42.16
CA ARG A 171 15.50 14.93 42.31
C ARG A 171 16.24 15.90 41.39
N ILE A 172 15.78 16.05 40.16
CA ILE A 172 16.34 17.01 39.20
C ILE A 172 16.17 18.44 39.74
N CYS A 173 14.99 18.76 40.28
CA CYS A 173 14.71 20.06 40.88
C CYS A 173 15.58 20.32 42.12
N MET A 174 15.68 19.36 43.04
CA MET A 174 16.50 19.47 44.26
C MET A 174 17.99 19.66 43.95
N LEU A 175 18.51 18.98 42.92
CA LEU A 175 19.92 19.08 42.51
C LEU A 175 20.19 20.21 41.51
N GLN A 176 19.18 20.99 41.12
CA GLN A 176 19.26 22.01 40.07
C GLN A 176 19.85 21.47 38.75
N GLY A 177 19.54 20.22 38.42
CA GLY A 177 20.06 19.50 37.25
C GLY A 177 19.32 19.78 35.94
N GLU A 178 18.44 20.79 35.90
CA GLU A 178 17.53 21.07 34.79
C GLU A 178 18.28 21.32 33.46
N GLY A 179 19.37 22.09 33.50
CA GLY A 179 20.14 22.42 32.29
C GLY A 179 20.80 21.19 31.67
N PHE A 180 21.23 20.22 32.48
CA PHE A 180 21.86 19.00 32.01
C PHE A 180 20.86 18.06 31.33
N GLU A 181 19.70 17.84 31.95
CA GLU A 181 18.66 16.98 31.38
C GLU A 181 18.02 17.62 30.14
N LEU A 182 17.84 18.94 30.13
CA LEU A 182 17.33 19.68 28.98
C LEU A 182 18.29 19.60 27.79
N ASN A 183 19.59 19.79 28.00
CA ASN A 183 20.60 19.64 26.95
C ASN A 183 20.65 18.20 26.41
N SER A 184 20.53 17.19 27.28
CA SER A 184 20.46 15.78 26.87
C SER A 184 19.23 15.49 26.00
N LEU A 185 18.11 16.14 26.30
CA LEU A 185 16.86 16.02 25.53
C LEU A 185 16.97 16.72 24.18
N GLU A 186 17.54 17.93 24.14
CA GLU A 186 17.81 18.69 22.92
C GLU A 186 18.73 17.91 21.97
N GLU A 187 19.81 17.31 22.50
CA GLU A 187 20.72 16.46 21.72
C GLU A 187 19.99 15.25 21.13
N GLY A 188 19.15 14.57 21.93
CA GLY A 188 18.33 13.46 21.48
C GLY A 188 17.39 13.86 20.34
N LEU A 189 16.71 15.00 20.49
CA LEU A 189 15.79 15.54 19.50
C LEU A 189 16.51 15.96 18.21
N ALA A 190 17.69 16.56 18.31
CA ALA A 190 18.50 16.96 17.17
C ALA A 190 18.94 15.74 16.33
N GLU A 191 19.38 14.65 16.97
CA GLU A 191 19.71 13.41 16.26
C GLU A 191 18.47 12.77 15.61
N MET A 192 17.33 12.73 16.29
CA MET A 192 16.08 12.27 15.69
C MET A 192 15.68 13.12 14.46
N ALA A 193 15.79 14.45 14.55
CA ALA A 193 15.49 15.35 13.44
C ALA A 193 16.42 15.12 12.24
N LYS A 194 17.71 14.90 12.50
CA LYS A 194 18.72 14.58 11.47
C LYS A 194 18.41 13.28 10.74
N PHE A 195 18.03 12.21 11.45
CA PHE A 195 17.64 10.95 10.83
C PHE A 195 16.31 11.05 10.08
N SER A 196 15.34 11.79 10.62
CA SER A 196 14.08 12.10 9.91
C SER A 196 14.34 12.81 8.58
N LYS A 197 15.21 13.82 8.58
CA LYS A 197 15.64 14.53 7.36
C LYS A 197 16.37 13.59 6.38
N LYS A 198 17.24 12.72 6.88
CA LYS A 198 17.93 11.71 6.05
C LYS A 198 16.94 10.76 5.38
N ILE A 199 15.94 10.26 6.12
CA ILE A 199 14.88 9.40 5.57
C ILE A 199 14.08 10.16 4.51
N CYS A 200 13.69 11.40 4.79
CA CYS A 200 12.95 12.23 3.83
C CYS A 200 13.73 12.37 2.52
N ASN A 201 15.01 12.74 2.59
CA ASN A 201 15.88 12.87 1.42
C ASN A 201 16.04 11.56 0.64
N LEU A 202 16.26 10.44 1.33
CA LEU A 202 16.38 9.12 0.70
C LEU A 202 15.06 8.67 0.06
N SER A 203 13.93 9.03 0.66
CA SER A 203 12.60 8.69 0.16
C SER A 203 12.10 9.64 -0.93
N TYR A 204 12.74 10.80 -1.13
CA TYR A 204 12.26 11.86 -2.01
C TYR A 204 12.08 11.38 -3.45
N PHE A 205 13.12 10.78 -4.04
CA PHE A 205 13.07 10.33 -5.43
C PHE A 205 11.96 9.29 -5.65
N ARG A 206 11.86 8.32 -4.73
CA ARG A 206 10.81 7.31 -4.75
C ARG A 206 9.42 7.92 -4.58
N ASN A 207 9.23 8.83 -3.62
CA ASN A 207 7.94 9.48 -3.39
C ASN A 207 7.54 10.34 -4.58
N ALA A 208 8.49 11.02 -5.22
CA ALA A 208 8.29 11.77 -6.45
C ALA A 208 7.86 10.83 -7.59
N LEU A 209 8.53 9.68 -7.74
CA LEU A 209 8.21 8.68 -8.77
C LEU A 209 6.85 8.01 -8.52
N ASN A 210 6.53 7.65 -7.28
CA ASN A 210 5.20 7.14 -6.91
C ASN A 210 4.10 8.18 -7.13
N THR A 211 4.38 9.45 -6.81
CA THR A 211 3.43 10.54 -7.04
C THR A 211 3.22 10.75 -8.53
N ALA A 212 4.29 10.80 -9.33
CA ALA A 212 4.22 10.98 -10.77
C ALA A 212 3.48 9.83 -11.49
N LEU A 213 3.63 8.59 -11.01
CA LEU A 213 3.02 7.41 -11.65
C LEU A 213 1.58 7.12 -11.22
N PHE A 214 1.20 7.44 -9.98
CA PHE A 214 -0.07 6.95 -9.43
C PHE A 214 -0.92 7.99 -8.68
N ASN A 215 -0.33 9.06 -8.14
CA ASN A 215 -1.05 9.99 -7.25
C ASN A 215 -1.17 11.43 -7.79
N SER A 216 -0.46 11.80 -8.86
CA SER A 216 -0.59 13.13 -9.46
C SER A 216 -1.84 13.20 -10.33
N PRO A 217 -2.51 14.36 -10.43
CA PRO A 217 -3.59 14.54 -11.41
C PRO A 217 -3.11 14.27 -12.84
N ASP A 218 -1.83 14.54 -13.13
CA ASP A 218 -1.18 14.27 -14.41
C ASP A 218 -0.87 12.77 -14.63
N SER A 219 -0.87 11.95 -13.57
CA SER A 219 -0.67 10.50 -13.69
C SER A 219 -1.84 9.84 -14.41
N ALA A 220 -3.06 10.35 -14.20
CA ALA A 220 -4.22 9.93 -14.97
C ALA A 220 -4.00 10.22 -16.47
N ALA A 221 -3.48 11.41 -16.80
CA ALA A 221 -3.14 11.77 -18.18
C ALA A 221 -2.00 10.91 -18.76
N ALA A 222 -1.00 10.52 -17.96
CA ALA A 222 0.07 9.62 -18.41
C ALA A 222 -0.43 8.18 -18.66
N ILE A 223 -1.29 7.67 -17.77
CA ILE A 223 -1.98 6.39 -17.93
C ILE A 223 -2.91 6.43 -19.15
N GLU A 224 -3.65 7.53 -19.35
CA GLU A 224 -4.50 7.77 -20.51
C GLU A 224 -3.71 7.87 -21.81
N CYS A 225 -2.58 8.59 -21.85
CA CYS A 225 -1.70 8.64 -23.01
C CYS A 225 -1.15 7.24 -23.37
N THR A 226 -0.73 6.47 -22.37
CA THR A 226 -0.26 5.08 -22.59
C THR A 226 -1.39 4.19 -23.10
N ALA A 227 -2.60 4.36 -22.56
CA ALA A 227 -3.79 3.67 -23.02
C ALA A 227 -4.16 4.08 -24.46
N MET A 228 -4.05 5.35 -24.82
CA MET A 228 -4.30 5.85 -26.18
C MET A 228 -3.26 5.31 -27.18
N VAL A 229 -1.98 5.30 -26.84
CA VAL A 229 -0.93 4.73 -27.71
C VAL A 229 -1.18 3.23 -27.91
N THR A 230 -1.47 2.49 -26.84
CA THR A 230 -1.74 1.05 -26.96
C THR A 230 -3.01 0.75 -27.76
N CYS A 231 -4.08 1.52 -27.59
CA CYS A 231 -5.32 1.34 -28.35
C CYS A 231 -5.19 1.79 -29.82
N THR A 232 -4.43 2.84 -30.11
CA THR A 232 -4.17 3.26 -31.51
C THR A 232 -3.32 2.22 -32.22
N CYS A 233 -2.27 1.68 -31.59
CA CYS A 233 -1.49 0.58 -32.14
C CYS A 233 -2.34 -0.68 -32.41
N MET A 234 -3.29 -1.00 -31.52
CA MET A 234 -4.25 -2.08 -31.76
C MET A 234 -5.13 -1.83 -32.98
N ALA A 235 -5.76 -0.65 -33.03
CA ALA A 235 -6.65 -0.29 -34.12
C ALA A 235 -5.92 -0.31 -35.46
N SER A 236 -4.68 0.20 -35.51
CA SER A 236 -3.83 0.11 -36.70
C SER A 236 -3.50 -1.34 -37.09
N ASN A 237 -3.21 -2.21 -36.12
CA ASN A 237 -2.94 -3.62 -36.39
C ASN A 237 -4.17 -4.39 -36.90
N ASP A 238 -5.36 -4.09 -36.37
CA ASP A 238 -6.61 -4.69 -36.83
C ASP A 238 -6.99 -4.21 -38.25
N ILE A 239 -6.70 -2.95 -38.59
CA ILE A 239 -6.86 -2.41 -39.95
C ILE A 239 -5.92 -3.14 -40.93
N VAL A 240 -4.66 -3.36 -40.55
CA VAL A 240 -3.68 -4.09 -41.38
C VAL A 240 -4.07 -5.56 -41.54
N ALA A 241 -4.58 -6.20 -40.48
CA ALA A 241 -5.11 -7.57 -40.53
C ALA A 241 -6.39 -7.69 -41.39
N GLY A 242 -7.27 -6.69 -41.33
CA GLY A 242 -8.46 -6.62 -42.19
C GLY A 242 -8.13 -6.34 -43.66
N ALA A 243 -7.16 -5.47 -43.93
CA ALA A 243 -6.69 -5.17 -45.29
C ALA A 243 -6.01 -6.38 -45.95
N THR A 244 -5.32 -7.22 -45.17
CA THR A 244 -4.73 -8.47 -45.66
C THR A 244 -5.79 -9.54 -45.95
N GLN A 245 -6.92 -9.56 -45.24
CA GLN A 245 -8.08 -10.37 -45.60
C GLN A 245 -8.81 -9.84 -46.85
N MET A 246 -8.95 -8.53 -47.01
CA MET A 246 -9.60 -7.93 -48.19
C MET A 246 -8.82 -8.13 -49.49
N ASN A 247 -7.48 -8.21 -49.44
CA ASN A 247 -6.67 -8.57 -50.62
C ASN A 247 -6.89 -10.03 -51.12
N THR A 248 -7.65 -10.85 -50.39
CA THR A 248 -8.06 -12.20 -50.84
C THR A 248 -9.51 -12.27 -51.35
N LEU A 249 -10.27 -11.19 -51.24
CA LEU A 249 -11.60 -11.04 -51.83
C LEU A 249 -11.59 -9.84 -52.78
N ASP A 250 -11.15 -10.08 -54.02
CA ASP A 250 -11.40 -9.18 -55.14
C ASP A 250 -12.91 -8.85 -55.19
N SER A 251 -13.21 -7.55 -55.27
CA SER A 251 -14.55 -6.92 -55.43
C SER A 251 -15.32 -6.57 -54.16
N LEU A 252 -15.05 -5.38 -53.61
CA LEU A 252 -16.09 -4.52 -53.03
C LEU A 252 -15.79 -3.06 -53.44
N PRO A 253 -16.75 -2.35 -54.06
CA PRO A 253 -16.51 -1.00 -54.58
C PRO A 253 -16.44 0.00 -53.43
N LEU A 254 -15.31 0.70 -53.31
CA LEU A 254 -15.21 1.91 -52.50
C LEU A 254 -16.11 3.00 -53.11
N HIS A 255 -17.27 3.23 -52.51
CA HIS A 255 -18.00 4.48 -52.70
C HIS A 255 -17.43 5.54 -51.74
N ALA A 256 -16.93 6.63 -52.29
CA ALA A 256 -16.23 7.71 -51.58
C ALA A 256 -17.14 8.63 -50.74
N ASP A 257 -18.46 8.41 -50.75
CA ASP A 257 -19.44 9.36 -50.20
C ASP A 257 -20.15 8.89 -48.92
N GLN A 258 -19.74 7.76 -48.33
CA GLN A 258 -20.23 7.37 -47.00
C GLN A 258 -19.15 7.63 -45.95
N PRO A 259 -19.41 8.45 -44.90
CA PRO A 259 -18.50 8.54 -43.78
C PRO A 259 -18.33 7.13 -43.21
N PHE A 260 -17.08 6.65 -43.26
CA PHE A 260 -16.70 5.27 -42.98
C PHE A 260 -17.53 4.63 -41.84
N PRO A 261 -18.43 3.69 -42.13
CA PRO A 261 -19.32 3.07 -41.13
C PRO A 261 -18.59 2.36 -39.99
N TRP A 262 -17.30 2.07 -40.17
CA TRP A 262 -16.44 1.43 -39.20
C TRP A 262 -15.86 2.41 -38.15
N ALA A 263 -15.73 3.70 -38.45
CA ALA A 263 -15.09 4.67 -37.55
C ALA A 263 -15.82 4.85 -36.20
N GLY A 264 -17.16 4.82 -36.20
CA GLY A 264 -17.96 4.94 -34.98
C GLY A 264 -17.85 3.73 -34.05
N ASN A 265 -17.80 2.52 -34.61
CA ASN A 265 -17.63 1.28 -33.84
C ASN A 265 -16.20 1.15 -33.28
N HIS A 266 -15.18 1.59 -34.04
CA HIS A 266 -13.80 1.57 -33.55
C HIS A 266 -13.55 2.55 -32.41
N MET A 267 -14.17 3.74 -32.42
CA MET A 267 -14.05 4.69 -31.31
C MET A 267 -14.70 4.17 -30.03
N ALA A 268 -15.85 3.51 -30.13
CA ALA A 268 -16.53 2.90 -28.99
C ALA A 268 -15.72 1.73 -28.39
N VAL A 269 -15.12 0.89 -29.24
CA VAL A 269 -14.21 -0.19 -28.81
C VAL A 269 -12.95 0.38 -28.17
N MET A 270 -12.35 1.42 -28.77
CA MET A 270 -11.17 2.10 -28.23
C MET A 270 -11.43 2.73 -26.86
N MET A 271 -12.56 3.43 -26.67
CA MET A 271 -12.91 4.00 -25.37
C MET A 271 -13.19 2.93 -24.30
N ARG A 272 -13.85 1.84 -24.68
CA ARG A 272 -14.09 0.71 -23.77
C ARG A 272 -12.77 0.05 -23.32
N ASP A 273 -11.86 -0.16 -24.25
CA ASP A 273 -10.57 -0.80 -23.99
C ASP A 273 -9.63 0.12 -23.19
N MET A 274 -9.71 1.44 -23.44
CA MET A 274 -9.02 2.47 -22.65
C MET A 274 -9.52 2.48 -21.20
N HIS A 275 -10.84 2.42 -21.00
CA HIS A 275 -11.43 2.38 -19.67
C HIS A 275 -11.09 1.09 -18.91
N GLY A 276 -11.06 -0.06 -19.60
CA GLY A 276 -10.61 -1.34 -19.03
C GLY A 276 -9.15 -1.29 -18.57
N PHE A 277 -8.27 -0.74 -19.41
CA PHE A 277 -6.86 -0.51 -19.05
C PHE A 277 -6.70 0.42 -17.84
N PHE A 278 -7.43 1.55 -17.84
CA PHE A 278 -7.38 2.51 -16.74
C PHE A 278 -7.84 1.88 -15.42
N ASN A 279 -8.96 1.14 -15.43
CA ASN A 279 -9.46 0.47 -14.24
C ASN A 279 -8.49 -0.61 -13.73
N ALA A 280 -7.87 -1.38 -14.63
CA ALA A 280 -6.83 -2.35 -14.27
C ALA A 280 -5.61 -1.67 -13.62
N CYS A 281 -5.13 -0.57 -14.21
CA CYS A 281 -4.02 0.22 -13.68
C CYS A 281 -4.34 0.86 -12.33
N SER A 282 -5.57 1.35 -12.14
CA SER A 282 -6.02 1.93 -10.87
C SER A 282 -6.08 0.89 -9.75
N GLY A 283 -6.49 -0.35 -10.06
CA GLY A 283 -6.51 -1.47 -9.12
C GLY A 283 -5.13 -1.81 -8.57
N TRP A 284 -4.07 -1.53 -9.32
CA TRP A 284 -2.69 -1.78 -8.94
C TRP A 284 -2.09 -0.78 -7.95
N GLY A 285 -2.75 0.36 -7.73
CA GLY A 285 -2.42 1.22 -6.59
C GLY A 285 -2.54 0.46 -5.26
N SER A 286 -3.44 -0.52 -5.16
CA SER A 286 -3.58 -1.38 -3.97
C SER A 286 -2.36 -2.29 -3.78
N PHE A 287 -1.73 -2.78 -4.86
CA PHE A 287 -0.47 -3.53 -4.78
C PHE A 287 0.70 -2.66 -4.33
N MET A 288 0.76 -1.41 -4.80
CA MET A 288 1.75 -0.44 -4.34
C MET A 288 1.62 -0.18 -2.84
N GLN A 289 0.40 0.01 -2.35
CA GLN A 289 0.14 0.19 -0.93
C GLN A 289 0.52 -1.06 -0.11
N ALA A 290 0.22 -2.26 -0.62
CA ALA A 290 0.63 -3.52 -0.01
C ALA A 290 2.17 -3.64 0.06
N TYR A 291 2.87 -3.32 -1.04
CA TYR A 291 4.34 -3.34 -1.12
C TYR A 291 4.98 -2.41 -0.08
N PHE A 292 4.49 -1.17 0.02
CA PHE A 292 5.00 -0.22 1.01
C PHE A 292 4.71 -0.70 2.44
N GLY A 293 3.51 -1.21 2.71
CA GLY A 293 3.17 -1.76 4.03
C GLY A 293 4.02 -2.98 4.43
N LEU A 294 4.33 -3.87 3.48
CA LEU A 294 5.20 -5.04 3.69
C LEU A 294 6.63 -4.63 4.09
N ARG A 295 7.10 -3.50 3.57
CA ARG A 295 8.43 -2.99 3.89
C ARG A 295 8.48 -2.45 5.32
N ASP A 296 7.51 -1.64 5.71
CA ASP A 296 7.43 -1.08 7.06
C ASP A 296 7.18 -2.18 8.11
N PHE A 297 6.54 -3.28 7.69
CA PHE A 297 6.32 -4.48 8.51
C PHE A 297 7.61 -5.21 8.91
N HIS A 298 8.66 -5.23 8.08
CA HIS A 298 9.87 -6.05 8.33
C HIS A 298 10.57 -5.68 9.65
N HIS A 299 10.75 -4.39 9.91
CA HIS A 299 11.48 -3.89 11.08
C HIS A 299 10.75 -4.15 12.40
N ILE A 300 9.43 -3.95 12.44
CA ILE A 300 8.62 -4.19 13.64
C ILE A 300 8.58 -5.69 13.94
N THR A 301 8.46 -6.51 12.90
CA THR A 301 8.46 -7.96 13.04
C THR A 301 9.78 -8.48 13.59
N ALA A 302 10.92 -7.94 13.15
CA ALA A 302 12.23 -8.32 13.67
C ALA A 302 12.36 -8.04 15.17
N ARG A 303 11.93 -6.85 15.63
CA ARG A 303 11.97 -6.47 17.05
C ARG A 303 11.06 -7.33 17.92
N LEU A 304 9.84 -7.62 17.43
CA LEU A 304 8.90 -8.46 18.17
C LEU A 304 9.40 -9.91 18.25
N LYS A 305 10.02 -10.42 17.17
CA LYS A 305 10.67 -11.73 17.15
C LYS A 305 11.82 -11.80 18.14
N GLU A 306 12.67 -10.77 18.20
CA GLU A 306 13.76 -10.69 19.19
C GLU A 306 13.20 -10.75 20.62
N LEU A 307 12.17 -9.96 20.92
CA LEU A 307 11.50 -9.99 22.22
C LEU A 307 10.93 -11.37 22.56
N PHE A 308 10.22 -11.99 21.62
CA PHE A 308 9.67 -13.34 21.81
C PHE A 308 10.76 -14.39 22.04
N TYR A 309 11.81 -14.36 21.22
CA TYR A 309 12.94 -15.28 21.32
C TYR A 309 13.62 -15.19 22.69
N LYS A 310 13.90 -13.96 23.15
CA LYS A 310 14.50 -13.72 24.47
C LYS A 310 13.58 -14.19 25.61
N LEU A 311 12.27 -13.96 25.52
CA LEU A 311 11.29 -14.45 26.50
C LEU A 311 11.12 -15.97 26.49
N GLU A 312 11.36 -16.62 25.36
CA GLU A 312 11.30 -18.07 25.19
C GLU A 312 12.53 -18.76 25.77
N ILE A 313 13.74 -18.23 25.53
CA ILE A 313 15.00 -18.71 26.15
C ILE A 313 14.88 -18.69 27.68
N LEU A 314 14.40 -17.58 28.25
CA LEU A 314 14.18 -17.47 29.69
C LEU A 314 13.16 -18.50 30.21
N GLY A 315 12.25 -18.97 29.33
CA GLY A 315 11.28 -20.01 29.65
C GLY A 315 11.82 -21.43 29.55
N THR A 316 12.73 -21.71 28.63
CA THR A 316 13.31 -23.05 28.43
C THR A 316 14.45 -23.34 29.41
N ALA A 317 15.16 -22.31 29.87
CA ALA A 317 16.20 -22.44 30.90
C ALA A 317 15.70 -23.07 32.22
N GLU A 318 14.39 -23.07 32.48
CA GLU A 318 13.78 -23.69 33.66
C GLU A 318 13.20 -25.10 33.42
N GLY A 319 13.14 -25.56 32.17
CA GLY A 319 12.66 -26.92 31.84
C GLY A 319 13.77 -27.98 31.89
N GLY A 320 15.02 -27.57 32.10
CA GLY A 320 16.20 -28.42 32.12
C GLY A 320 16.84 -28.63 33.51
N THR A 321 16.18 -28.18 34.57
CA THR A 321 16.56 -28.39 35.98
C THR A 321 15.41 -29.05 36.72
#